data_AF-A0A368FU09-F1
#
_entry.id   AF-A0A368FU09-F1
#
_cell.length_a   1.000
_cell.length_b   1.000
_cell.length_c   1.000
_cell.angle_alpha   90.00
_cell.angle_beta   90.00
_cell.angle_gamma   90.00
#
_symmetry.space_group_name_H-M   'P 1'
#
loop_
_entity.id
_entity.type
_entity.pdbx_description
1 polymer ?
#
loop_
_entity_poly.entity_id
_entity_poly.type
_entity_poly.pdbx_seq_one_letter_code
_entity_poly.pdbx_strand_id
1 'polypeptide(L)'
;MTYHPIAYIIPNPPSSSSSLLANMPSLFQPTAGDEVEDLYELLKSVKEHHPSLQGVSAGAILSSYQKLRVEDVCRRLNLTPLCYLWERNQTELLSEMISNGLDAILVKVAAIGLNKKHLGMTLSEVESTLDRLHSQYGVHPCGEGGEYETFVLDCPLFHKRILVEESEVGV
;
A
#
# COMPACT_ATOMS: atom_id res chain seq x y z
N MET A 1 -10.62 16.48 12.73
CA MET A 1 -9.25 16.97 12.47
C MET A 1 -8.71 16.20 11.29
N THR A 2 -8.50 16.87 10.15
CA THR A 2 -8.10 16.22 8.89
C THR A 2 -6.61 15.97 8.92
N TYR A 3 -6.19 14.75 9.30
CA TYR A 3 -4.79 14.35 9.16
C TYR A 3 -4.47 14.24 7.66
N HIS A 4 -3.52 15.05 7.20
CA HIS A 4 -2.98 14.94 5.85
C HIS A 4 -2.14 13.66 5.78
N PRO A 5 -2.41 12.71 4.86
CA PRO A 5 -1.47 11.64 4.59
C PRO A 5 -0.17 12.30 4.09
N ILE A 6 0.91 12.15 4.86
CA ILE A 6 2.23 12.65 4.51
C ILE A 6 2.71 11.81 3.34
N ALA A 7 2.69 12.37 2.14
CA ALA A 7 3.45 11.85 1.01
C ALA A 7 4.93 11.99 1.37
N TYR A 8 5.63 10.87 1.59
CA TYR A 8 7.06 10.90 1.83
C TYR A 8 7.79 11.09 0.50
N ILE A 9 8.49 12.21 0.34
CA ILE A 9 9.41 12.44 -0.78
C ILE A 9 10.69 11.66 -0.44
N ILE A 10 10.90 10.52 -1.08
CA ILE A 10 12.13 9.74 -0.98
C ILE A 10 13.13 10.27 -2.02
N PRO A 11 14.30 10.81 -1.63
CA PRO A 11 15.37 11.11 -2.58
C PRO A 11 15.94 9.81 -3.17
N ASN A 12 16.14 9.80 -4.49
CA ASN A 12 16.49 8.61 -5.27
C ASN A 12 17.87 8.02 -4.88
N PRO A 13 18.06 6.68 -4.86
CA PRO A 13 19.37 6.07 -4.95
C PRO A 13 20.01 6.30 -6.34
N PRO A 14 21.35 6.16 -6.48
CA PRO A 14 22.07 6.51 -7.70
C PRO A 14 21.64 5.68 -8.92
N SER A 15 21.57 6.38 -10.05
CA SER A 15 21.00 5.93 -11.32
C SER A 15 21.85 4.87 -12.03
N SER A 16 21.32 3.67 -12.17
CA SER A 16 21.76 2.72 -13.20
C SER A 16 20.63 1.76 -13.60
N SER A 17 19.82 2.15 -14.59
CA SER A 17 19.21 1.27 -15.63
C SER A 17 18.05 1.97 -16.36
N SER A 18 18.38 2.81 -17.35
CA SER A 18 17.42 3.55 -18.18
C SER A 18 16.97 2.79 -19.44
N SER A 19 17.01 1.46 -19.48
CA SER A 19 16.88 0.71 -20.74
C SER A 19 15.78 -0.36 -20.81
N LEU A 20 14.87 -0.47 -19.83
CA LEU A 20 13.83 -1.52 -19.83
C LEU A 20 12.38 -1.04 -20.10
N LEU A 21 12.15 0.26 -20.31
CA LEU A 21 10.79 0.81 -20.47
C LEU A 21 10.20 0.71 -21.90
N ALA A 22 10.88 0.04 -22.84
CA ALA A 22 10.58 0.19 -24.26
C ALA A 22 9.54 -0.78 -24.85
N ASN A 23 8.93 -1.71 -24.11
CA ASN A 23 7.96 -2.65 -24.71
C ASN A 23 6.93 -3.23 -23.72
N MET A 24 5.90 -2.45 -23.40
CA MET A 24 4.66 -2.95 -22.78
C MET A 24 3.45 -2.51 -23.63
N PRO A 25 2.60 -3.44 -24.11
CA PRO A 25 1.48 -3.12 -25.00
C PRO A 25 0.26 -2.58 -24.24
N SER A 26 -0.49 -1.71 -24.95
CA SER A 26 -1.83 -1.18 -24.63
C SER A 26 -1.90 -0.09 -23.56
N LEU A 27 -1.76 1.15 -24.04
CA LEU A 27 -2.14 2.41 -23.38
C LEU A 27 -3.51 2.29 -22.72
N PHE A 28 -3.54 2.48 -21.39
CA PHE A 28 -4.76 2.71 -20.64
C PHE A 28 -5.58 3.81 -21.32
N GLN A 29 -6.86 3.55 -21.61
CA GLN A 29 -7.77 4.55 -22.15
C GLN A 29 -8.58 5.14 -21.01
N PRO A 30 -8.44 6.45 -20.71
CA PRO A 30 -9.22 7.10 -19.66
C PRO A 30 -10.71 6.96 -19.93
N THR A 31 -11.48 6.57 -18.91
CA THR A 31 -12.94 6.58 -18.96
C THR A 31 -13.49 7.67 -18.04
N ALA A 32 -14.68 8.20 -18.34
CA ALA A 32 -15.30 9.23 -17.51
C ALA A 32 -15.65 8.65 -16.12
N GLY A 33 -15.16 9.29 -15.06
CA GLY A 33 -15.33 8.80 -13.68
C GLY A 33 -14.29 7.77 -13.23
N ASP A 34 -13.17 7.67 -13.94
CA ASP A 34 -12.06 6.78 -13.56
C ASP A 34 -11.17 7.41 -12.48
N GLU A 35 -11.02 6.73 -11.36
CA GLU A 35 -10.18 7.13 -10.21
C GLU A 35 -8.72 7.43 -10.62
N VAL A 36 -8.27 6.90 -11.76
CA VAL A 36 -6.95 7.17 -12.32
C VAL A 36 -6.80 8.64 -12.73
N GLU A 37 -7.85 9.27 -13.26
CA GLU A 37 -7.82 10.68 -13.61
C GLU A 37 -7.87 11.58 -12.37
N ASP A 38 -8.59 11.16 -11.33
CA ASP A 38 -8.57 11.86 -10.03
C ASP A 38 -7.17 11.84 -9.42
N LEU A 39 -6.48 10.69 -9.48
CA LEU A 39 -5.09 10.57 -9.07
C LEU A 39 -4.16 11.46 -9.93
N TYR A 40 -4.40 11.52 -11.24
CA TYR A 40 -3.64 12.37 -12.15
C TYR A 40 -3.78 13.86 -11.79
N GLU A 41 -5.00 14.38 -11.64
CA GLU A 41 -5.23 15.78 -11.30
C GLU A 41 -4.68 16.13 -9.92
N LEU A 42 -4.79 15.21 -8.94
CA LEU A 42 -4.15 15.37 -7.63
C LEU A 42 -2.63 15.49 -7.74
N LEU A 43 -1.97 14.53 -8.39
CA LEU A 43 -0.50 14.52 -8.50
C LEU A 43 0.03 15.67 -9.35
N LYS A 44 -0.73 16.08 -10.38
CA LYS A 44 -0.43 17.27 -11.17
C LYS A 44 -0.44 18.53 -10.30
N SER A 45 -1.50 18.72 -9.50
CA SER A 45 -1.59 19.84 -8.56
C SER A 45 -0.44 19.83 -7.56
N VAL A 46 -0.09 18.67 -6.99
CA VAL A 46 1.06 18.54 -6.08
C VAL A 46 2.37 18.91 -6.79
N LYS A 47 2.59 18.46 -8.02
CA LYS A 47 3.80 18.78 -8.80
C LYS A 47 3.91 20.26 -9.16
N GLU A 48 2.79 20.91 -9.46
CA GLU A 48 2.75 22.36 -9.72
C GLU A 48 3.16 23.16 -8.47
N HIS A 49 2.71 22.74 -7.28
CA HIS A 49 3.09 23.36 -6.00
C HIS A 49 4.49 22.94 -5.52
N HIS A 50 5.00 21.79 -5.96
CA HIS A 50 6.32 21.26 -5.61
C HIS A 50 7.10 20.85 -6.87
N PRO A 51 7.66 21.81 -7.63
CA PRO A 51 8.34 21.52 -8.90
C PRO A 51 9.55 20.60 -8.79
N SER A 52 10.14 20.48 -7.60
CA SER A 52 11.25 19.56 -7.31
C SER A 52 10.80 18.11 -7.07
N LEU A 53 9.50 17.81 -7.09
CA LEU A 53 8.98 16.45 -6.96
C LEU A 53 9.45 15.60 -8.16
N GLN A 54 10.11 14.48 -7.87
CA GLN A 54 10.67 13.59 -8.88
C GLN A 54 9.99 12.23 -8.95
N GLY A 55 9.24 11.84 -7.92
CA GLY A 55 8.64 10.51 -7.87
C GLY A 55 7.47 10.40 -6.91
N VAL A 56 6.82 9.25 -6.98
CA VAL A 56 5.64 8.87 -6.19
C VAL A 56 5.89 7.48 -5.66
N SER A 57 5.83 7.28 -4.34
CA SER A 57 5.85 5.94 -3.75
C SER A 57 4.44 5.40 -3.61
N ALA A 58 4.26 4.13 -3.97
CA ALA A 58 2.99 3.42 -3.88
C ALA A 58 3.16 2.07 -3.17
N GLY A 59 2.18 1.72 -2.35
CA GLY A 59 2.21 0.52 -1.50
C GLY A 59 1.61 -0.74 -2.13
N ALA A 60 1.49 -0.83 -3.45
CA ALA A 60 1.01 -2.06 -4.09
C ALA A 60 2.01 -3.20 -3.88
N ILE A 61 1.55 -4.36 -3.38
CA ILE A 61 2.42 -5.51 -3.09
C ILE A 61 2.29 -6.57 -4.19
N LEU A 62 1.07 -6.96 -4.57
CA LEU A 62 0.86 -7.98 -5.61
C LEU A 62 0.13 -7.44 -6.85
N SER A 63 -0.83 -6.54 -6.67
CA SER A 63 -1.73 -6.13 -7.75
C SER A 63 -1.04 -5.37 -8.90
N SER A 64 -0.85 -6.06 -10.04
CA SER A 64 -0.41 -5.42 -11.29
C SER A 64 -1.38 -4.33 -11.77
N TYR A 65 -2.68 -4.50 -11.52
CA TYR A 65 -3.69 -3.51 -11.89
C TYR A 65 -3.46 -2.17 -11.18
N GLN A 66 -3.22 -2.19 -9.87
CA GLN A 66 -2.94 -0.99 -9.09
C GLN A 66 -1.60 -0.37 -9.49
N LYS A 67 -0.55 -1.18 -9.64
CA LYS A 67 0.78 -0.71 -10.07
C LYS A 67 0.72 0.00 -11.43
N LEU A 68 0.12 -0.64 -12.45
CA LEU A 68 0.08 -0.09 -13.81
C LEU A 68 -0.66 1.25 -13.87
N ARG A 69 -1.69 1.45 -13.05
CA ARG A 69 -2.41 2.73 -12.96
C ARG A 69 -1.56 3.85 -12.36
N VAL A 70 -0.81 3.56 -11.29
CA VAL A 70 0.16 4.52 -10.73
C VAL A 70 1.27 4.83 -11.74
N GLU A 71 1.79 3.80 -12.43
CA GLU A 71 2.83 3.94 -13.45
C GLU A 71 2.36 4.81 -14.63
N ASP A 72 1.11 4.63 -15.09
CA ASP A 72 0.55 5.46 -16.17
C ASP A 72 0.50 6.94 -15.79
N VAL A 73 -0.03 7.26 -14.61
CA VAL A 73 -0.11 8.64 -14.11
C VAL A 73 1.29 9.24 -13.94
N CYS A 74 2.21 8.50 -13.33
CA CYS A 74 3.59 8.96 -13.14
C CYS A 74 4.27 9.23 -14.48
N ARG A 75 4.10 8.34 -15.47
CA ARG A 75 4.63 8.51 -16.83
C ARG A 75 4.10 9.79 -17.48
N ARG A 76 2.79 10.06 -17.39
CA ARG A 76 2.17 11.27 -17.97
C ARG A 76 2.69 12.56 -17.32
N LEU A 77 3.01 12.51 -16.03
CA LEU A 77 3.54 13.64 -15.28
C LEU A 77 5.06 13.72 -15.27
N ASN A 78 5.79 12.82 -15.94
CA ASN A 78 7.26 12.71 -15.84
C ASN A 78 7.74 12.61 -14.37
N LEU A 79 7.17 11.67 -13.64
CA LEU A 79 7.52 11.27 -12.27
C LEU A 79 7.98 9.81 -12.28
N THR A 80 8.88 9.45 -11.36
CA THR A 80 9.32 8.06 -11.13
C THR A 80 8.38 7.34 -10.16
N PRO A 81 7.71 6.26 -10.56
CA PRO A 81 6.95 5.42 -9.64
C PRO A 81 7.92 4.56 -8.79
N LEU A 82 7.73 4.56 -7.47
CA LEU A 82 8.54 3.82 -6.50
C LEU A 82 7.66 2.76 -5.81
N CYS A 83 7.57 1.58 -6.43
CA CYS A 83 6.76 0.44 -5.98
C CYS A 83 7.64 -0.62 -5.28
N TYR A 84 8.29 -0.25 -4.18
CA TYR A 84 9.32 -1.08 -3.52
C TYR A 84 8.81 -2.43 -2.98
N LEU A 85 7.50 -2.53 -2.71
CA LEU A 85 6.89 -3.73 -2.13
C LEU A 85 6.42 -4.71 -3.21
N TRP A 86 6.41 -4.30 -4.48
CA TRP A 86 5.79 -5.08 -5.54
C TRP A 86 6.54 -6.40 -5.80
N GLU A 87 5.80 -7.49 -5.88
CA GLU A 87 6.28 -8.86 -6.05
C GLU A 87 7.25 -9.36 -4.96
N ARG A 88 7.34 -8.67 -3.81
CA ARG A 88 8.02 -9.22 -2.62
C ARG A 88 7.27 -10.46 -2.11
N ASN A 89 8.01 -11.38 -1.50
CA ASN A 89 7.43 -12.48 -0.73
C ASN A 89 6.61 -11.92 0.43
N GLN A 90 5.33 -12.28 0.51
CA GLN A 90 4.39 -11.64 1.44
C GLN A 90 4.55 -12.09 2.89
N THR A 91 4.93 -13.34 3.14
CA THR A 91 5.22 -13.82 4.51
C THR A 91 6.45 -13.09 5.05
N GLU A 92 7.54 -13.07 4.28
CA GLU A 92 8.75 -12.33 4.66
C GLU A 92 8.45 -10.84 4.86
N LEU A 93 7.71 -10.23 3.95
CA LEU A 93 7.38 -8.82 4.01
C LEU A 93 6.54 -8.48 5.25
N LEU A 94 5.53 -9.30 5.59
CA LEU A 94 4.73 -9.13 6.80
C LEU A 94 5.62 -9.18 8.05
N SER A 95 6.48 -10.19 8.16
CA SER A 95 7.43 -10.33 9.29
C SER A 95 8.43 -9.18 9.34
N GLU A 96 8.91 -8.69 8.20
CA GLU A 96 9.76 -7.50 8.11
C GLU A 96 9.01 -6.26 8.63
N MET A 97 7.75 -6.03 8.24
CA MET A 97 6.96 -4.90 8.73
C MET A 97 6.78 -4.96 10.25
N ILE A 98 6.40 -6.11 10.79
CA ILE A 98 6.20 -6.33 12.23
C ILE A 98 7.51 -6.11 12.99
N SER A 99 8.61 -6.73 12.56
CA SER A 99 9.92 -6.61 13.22
C SER A 99 10.52 -5.21 13.15
N ASN A 100 10.18 -4.42 12.13
CA ASN A 100 10.53 -3.01 12.04
C ASN A 100 9.58 -2.09 12.84
N GLY A 101 8.68 -2.65 13.65
CA GLY A 101 7.84 -1.89 14.57
C GLY A 101 6.59 -1.28 13.95
N LEU A 102 6.09 -1.82 12.83
CA LEU A 102 4.75 -1.47 12.33
C LEU A 102 3.69 -2.07 13.26
N ASP A 103 3.04 -1.22 14.07
CA ASP A 103 1.91 -1.60 14.93
C ASP A 103 0.61 -1.26 14.19
N ALA A 104 -0.01 -2.26 13.59
CA ALA A 104 -1.27 -2.11 12.86
C ALA A 104 -2.27 -3.18 13.30
N ILE A 105 -3.55 -2.79 13.39
CA ILE A 105 -4.65 -3.67 13.77
C ILE A 105 -5.52 -4.04 12.58
N LEU A 106 -6.16 -5.20 12.62
CA LEU A 106 -7.18 -5.59 11.64
C LEU A 106 -8.49 -4.84 11.91
N VAL A 107 -8.99 -4.12 10.91
CA VAL A 107 -10.27 -3.36 10.98
C VAL A 107 -11.37 -3.98 10.11
N LYS A 108 -11.01 -4.89 9.22
CA LYS A 108 -11.95 -5.68 8.41
C LYS A 108 -11.34 -7.05 8.14
N VAL A 109 -12.18 -8.08 8.04
CA VAL A 109 -11.79 -9.43 7.64
C VAL A 109 -12.79 -10.00 6.65
N ALA A 110 -12.30 -10.66 5.61
CA ALA A 110 -13.09 -11.25 4.53
C ALA A 110 -12.44 -12.52 3.94
N ALA A 111 -11.57 -13.20 4.69
CA ALA A 111 -10.91 -14.43 4.28
C ALA A 111 -11.33 -15.64 5.09
N ILE A 112 -11.22 -16.83 4.49
CA ILE A 112 -11.46 -18.10 5.19
C ILE A 112 -10.55 -18.20 6.41
N GLY A 113 -11.15 -18.59 7.54
CA GLY A 113 -10.44 -18.73 8.80
C GLY A 113 -10.18 -17.42 9.54
N LEU A 114 -10.43 -16.24 8.93
CA LEU A 114 -10.53 -14.98 9.64
C LEU A 114 -11.99 -14.70 10.04
N ASN A 115 -12.22 -14.17 11.25
CA ASN A 115 -13.55 -13.84 11.74
C ASN A 115 -13.48 -12.69 12.75
N LYS A 116 -14.64 -12.29 13.31
CA LYS A 116 -14.78 -11.13 14.20
C LYS A 116 -13.81 -11.12 15.38
N LYS A 117 -13.34 -12.28 15.86
CA LYS A 117 -12.37 -12.35 16.95
C LYS A 117 -11.00 -11.76 16.59
N HIS A 118 -10.67 -11.65 15.31
CA HIS A 118 -9.41 -11.08 14.83
C HIS A 118 -9.49 -9.57 14.62
N LEU A 119 -10.69 -8.98 14.63
CA LEU A 119 -10.81 -7.53 14.54
C LEU A 119 -10.25 -6.89 15.80
N GLY A 120 -9.46 -5.83 15.63
CA GLY A 120 -8.72 -5.17 16.69
C GLY A 120 -7.43 -5.85 17.12
N MET A 121 -7.16 -7.10 16.68
CA MET A 121 -5.87 -7.74 16.92
C MET A 121 -4.79 -7.11 16.03
N THR A 122 -3.57 -7.01 16.55
CA THR A 122 -2.43 -6.49 15.80
C THR A 122 -1.92 -7.51 14.79
N LEU A 123 -1.20 -7.03 13.76
CA LEU A 123 -0.53 -7.89 12.79
C LEU A 123 0.40 -8.92 13.46
N SER A 124 1.12 -8.54 14.52
CA SER A 124 1.97 -9.47 15.27
C SER A 124 1.16 -10.56 15.97
N GLU A 125 -0.03 -10.24 16.48
CA GLU A 125 -0.88 -11.23 17.14
C GLU A 125 -1.50 -12.23 16.15
N VAL A 126 -1.77 -11.79 14.91
CA VAL A 126 -2.38 -12.64 13.87
C VAL A 126 -1.38 -13.27 12.90
N GLU A 127 -0.10 -12.92 12.93
CA GLU A 127 0.95 -13.38 11.99
C GLU A 127 0.94 -14.90 11.81
N SER A 128 1.06 -15.66 12.91
CA SER A 128 1.04 -17.13 12.87
C SER A 128 -0.27 -17.71 12.32
N THR A 129 -1.39 -17.00 12.51
CA THR A 129 -2.68 -17.39 11.93
C THR A 129 -2.67 -17.16 10.42
N LEU A 130 -2.15 -16.04 9.96
CA LEU A 130 -2.04 -15.70 8.53
C LEU A 130 -1.11 -16.69 7.80
N ASP A 131 0.05 -17.04 8.36
CA ASP A 131 0.96 -18.03 7.77
C ASP A 131 0.33 -19.42 7.62
N ARG A 132 -0.42 -19.85 8.64
CA ARG A 132 -1.17 -21.10 8.59
C ARG A 132 -2.24 -21.05 7.51
N LEU A 133 -3.00 -19.96 7.42
CA LEU A 133 -4.06 -19.78 6.43
C LEU A 133 -3.50 -19.70 5.01
N HIS A 134 -2.34 -19.06 4.82
CA HIS A 134 -1.61 -19.06 3.57
C HIS A 134 -1.27 -20.47 3.13
N SER A 135 -0.66 -21.25 4.03
CA SER A 135 -0.25 -22.64 3.76
C SER A 135 -1.44 -23.57 3.46
N GLN A 136 -2.59 -23.35 4.10
CA GLN A 136 -3.75 -24.24 3.99
C GLN A 136 -4.70 -23.86 2.85
N TYR A 137 -4.86 -22.56 2.59
CA TYR A 137 -5.92 -22.04 1.74
C TYR A 137 -5.44 -21.01 0.71
N GLY A 138 -4.16 -20.66 0.70
CA GLY A 138 -3.62 -19.65 -0.21
C GLY A 138 -4.02 -18.21 0.14
N VAL A 139 -4.43 -17.96 1.39
CA VAL A 139 -4.66 -16.61 1.93
C VAL A 139 -3.37 -15.80 1.78
N HIS A 140 -3.45 -14.58 1.28
CA HIS A 140 -2.37 -13.63 1.13
C HIS A 140 -1.99 -13.01 2.48
N PRO A 141 -0.80 -13.29 3.02
CA PRO A 141 -0.40 -12.81 4.35
C PRO A 141 -0.44 -11.29 4.48
N CYS A 142 -0.23 -10.54 3.40
CA CYS A 142 -0.32 -9.07 3.39
C CYS A 142 -1.71 -8.51 3.08
N GLY A 143 -2.76 -9.34 3.07
CA GLY A 143 -4.15 -8.92 2.87
C GLY A 143 -4.53 -8.60 1.42
N GLU A 144 -3.67 -8.95 0.46
CA GLU A 144 -3.93 -8.79 -0.97
C GLU A 144 -5.23 -9.47 -1.40
N GLY A 145 -5.95 -8.87 -2.34
CA GLY A 145 -7.28 -9.34 -2.75
C GLY A 145 -8.43 -8.98 -1.79
N GLY A 146 -8.16 -8.19 -0.74
CA GLY A 146 -9.18 -7.68 0.18
C GLY A 146 -9.51 -8.64 1.33
N GLU A 147 -8.60 -9.55 1.66
CA GLU A 147 -8.76 -10.57 2.69
C GLU A 147 -8.91 -9.99 4.10
N TYR A 148 -8.25 -8.88 4.36
CA TYR A 148 -8.43 -8.05 5.54
C TYR A 148 -7.97 -6.62 5.22
N GLU A 149 -8.39 -5.67 6.03
CA GLU A 149 -7.89 -4.29 5.99
C GLU A 149 -7.31 -3.93 7.34
N THR A 150 -6.30 -3.05 7.35
CA THR A 150 -5.59 -2.65 8.56
C THR A 150 -5.67 -1.16 8.82
N PHE A 151 -5.42 -0.78 10.07
CA PHE A 151 -5.19 0.59 10.48
C PHE A 151 -3.90 0.65 11.31
N VAL A 152 -2.96 1.51 10.91
CA VAL A 152 -1.66 1.66 11.58
C VAL A 152 -1.83 2.57 12.80
N LEU A 153 -1.58 2.02 13.99
CA LEU A 153 -1.63 2.72 15.26
C LEU A 153 -0.30 3.41 15.59
N ASP A 154 0.81 2.76 15.27
CA ASP A 154 2.14 3.29 15.53
C ASP A 154 3.17 2.72 14.54
N CYS A 155 4.26 3.47 14.35
CA CYS A 155 5.46 2.99 13.67
C CYS A 155 6.65 3.89 14.03
N PRO A 156 7.90 3.49 13.75
CA PRO A 156 9.08 4.31 14.09
C PRO A 156 9.09 5.72 13.49
N LEU A 157 8.31 5.96 12.43
CA LEU A 157 8.19 7.27 11.78
C LEU A 157 7.13 8.16 12.43
N PHE A 158 6.28 7.63 13.31
CA PHE A 158 5.26 8.41 14.00
C PHE A 158 5.88 9.19 15.16
N HIS A 159 5.52 10.47 15.28
CA HIS A 159 5.88 11.27 16.45
C HIS A 159 5.02 10.93 17.68
N LYS A 160 3.82 10.39 17.46
CA LYS A 160 2.87 9.98 18.50
C LYS A 160 2.06 8.79 17.98
N ARG A 161 1.83 7.82 18.85
CA ARG A 161 0.92 6.71 18.58
C ARG A 161 -0.54 7.15 18.63
N ILE A 162 -1.38 6.43 17.90
CA ILE A 162 -2.83 6.54 17.94
C ILE A 162 -3.36 5.53 18.96
N LEU A 163 -4.18 6.01 19.91
CA LEU A 163 -4.88 5.16 20.87
C LEU A 163 -6.33 4.98 20.44
N VAL A 164 -6.78 3.74 20.35
CA VAL A 164 -8.20 3.42 20.16
C VAL A 164 -8.86 3.43 21.53
N GLU A 165 -9.67 4.46 21.82
CA GLU A 165 -10.41 4.57 23.07
C GLU A 165 -11.69 3.73 23.04
N GLU A 166 -12.40 3.76 21.91
CA GLU A 166 -13.64 3.03 21.70
C GLU A 166 -13.66 2.46 20.27
N SER A 167 -14.27 1.29 20.12
CA SER A 167 -14.50 0.65 18.82
C SER A 167 -15.74 -0.22 18.85
N GLU A 168 -16.47 -0.25 17.74
CA GLU A 168 -17.58 -1.16 17.54
C GLU A 168 -17.30 -2.11 16.36
N VAL A 169 -17.74 -3.36 16.48
CA VAL A 169 -17.66 -4.33 15.39
C VAL A 169 -19.03 -4.40 14.74
N GLY A 170 -19.11 -3.93 13.49
CA GLY A 170 -20.31 -4.04 12.66
C GLY A 170 -20.81 -5.49 12.52
N VAL A 171 -22.13 -5.64 12.41
CA VAL A 171 -22.76 -6.95 12.25
C VAL A 171 -22.57 -7.49 10.84
#